data_AF-A0A3G2ILR4-F1
#
_entry.id   AF-A0A3G2ILR4-F1
#
_cell.length_a   1.000
_cell.length_b   1.000
_cell.length_c   1.000
_cell.angle_alpha   90.00
_cell.angle_beta   90.00
_cell.angle_gamma   90.00
#
_symmetry.space_group_name_H-M   'P 1'
#
loop_
_entity.id
_entity.type
_entity.pdbx_description
1 polymer ?
#
loop_
_entity_poly.entity_id
_entity_poly.type
_entity_poly.pdbx_seq_one_letter_code
_entity_poly.pdbx_strand_id
1 'polypeptide(L)' 'MAIRECAVITAGAMIQQMAENNAKVDFDGDSKGWSPEFAEWYRARSVQYLKEARLYLNEEADCDEIDDHIQDEIDEWRD' A
#
# COMPACT_ATOMS: atom_id res chain seq x y z
N MET A 1 1.64 -20.70 -10.43
CA MET A 1 2.34 -19.40 -10.41
C MET A 1 1.27 -18.33 -10.55
N ALA A 2 0.65 -17.92 -9.45
CA ALA A 2 -0.50 -16.98 -9.51
C ALA A 2 -0.69 -16.23 -8.19
N ILE A 3 -0.82 -16.94 -7.07
CA ILE A 3 -1.24 -16.35 -5.79
C ILE A 3 -0.15 -15.47 -5.16
N ARG A 4 1.11 -15.94 -5.12
CA ARG A 4 2.23 -15.17 -4.57
C ARG A 4 2.52 -13.89 -5.35
N GLU A 5 2.27 -13.87 -6.66
CA GLU A 5 2.47 -12.69 -7.48
C GLU A 5 1.36 -11.67 -7.24
N CYS A 6 0.10 -12.10 -7.17
CA CYS A 6 -1.02 -11.24 -6.81
C CYS A 6 -0.86 -10.62 -5.42
N ALA A 7 -0.50 -11.43 -4.41
CA ALA A 7 -0.28 -10.93 -3.05
C ALA A 7 0.82 -9.86 -2.98
N VAL A 8 1.92 -10.05 -3.72
CA VAL A 8 3.01 -9.06 -3.80
C VAL A 8 2.57 -7.78 -4.52
N ILE A 9 1.74 -7.88 -5.56
CA ILE A 9 1.18 -6.73 -6.27
C ILE A 9 0.23 -5.95 -5.36
N THR A 10 -0.66 -6.64 -4.64
CA THR A 10 -1.61 -6.02 -3.69
C THR A 10 -0.88 -5.33 -2.55
N ALA A 11 0.10 -5.99 -1.92
CA ALA A 11 0.93 -5.36 -0.88
C ALA A 11 1.69 -4.14 -1.42
N GLY A 12 2.22 -4.22 -2.64
CA GLY A 12 2.88 -3.10 -3.31
C GLY A 12 1.94 -1.90 -3.54
N ALA A 13 0.69 -2.15 -3.94
CA ALA A 13 -0.33 -1.13 -4.13
C ALA A 13 -0.74 -0.48 -2.80
N MET A 14 -0.91 -1.29 -1.73
CA MET A 14 -1.24 -0.79 -0.39
C MET A 14 -0.13 0.12 0.17
N ILE A 15 1.14 -0.26 -0.01
CA ILE A 15 2.28 0.57 0.40
C ILE A 15 2.30 1.91 -0.34
N GLN A 16 2.07 1.90 -1.66
CA GLN A 16 2.02 3.14 -2.44
C GLN A 16 0.87 4.05 -2.00
N GLN A 17 -0.32 3.50 -1.85
CA GLN A 17 -1.50 4.27 -1.44
C GLN A 17 -1.34 4.87 -0.04
N MET A 18 -0.79 4.10 0.92
CA MET A 18 -0.51 4.59 2.26
C MET A 18 0.54 5.70 2.25
N ALA A 19 1.63 5.52 1.50
CA ALA A 19 2.68 6.51 1.37
C ALA A 19 2.18 7.83 0.75
N GLU A 20 1.35 7.74 -0.29
CA GLU A 20 0.75 8.89 -0.97
C GLU A 20 -0.24 9.64 -0.06
N ASN A 21 -1.09 8.91 0.66
CA ASN A 21 -2.05 9.50 1.60
C ASN A 21 -1.33 10.25 2.73
N ASN A 22 -0.32 9.63 3.35
CA ASN A 22 0.47 10.25 4.41
C ASN A 22 1.19 11.50 3.92
N ALA A 23 1.81 11.42 2.75
CA ALA A 23 2.47 12.56 2.13
C ALA A 23 1.51 13.72 1.82
N LYS A 24 0.28 13.42 1.37
CA LYS A 24 -0.70 14.46 1.04
C LYS A 24 -1.23 15.16 2.29
N VAL A 25 -1.46 14.41 3.37
CA VAL A 25 -1.83 14.98 4.68
C VAL A 25 -0.73 15.92 5.18
N ASP A 26 0.54 15.55 5.05
CA ASP A 26 1.65 16.42 5.45
C ASP A 26 1.81 17.67 4.56
N PHE A 27 1.42 17.57 3.29
CA PHE A 27 1.55 18.66 2.32
C PHE A 27 0.42 19.71 2.42
N ASP A 28 -0.83 19.28 2.62
CA ASP A 28 -2.02 20.14 2.47
C ASP A 28 -3.09 19.89 3.56
N GLY A 29 -2.84 18.97 4.49
CA GLY A 29 -3.82 18.62 5.53
C GLY A 29 -5.04 17.82 5.04
N ASP A 30 -5.12 17.50 3.76
CA ASP A 30 -6.15 16.66 3.15
C ASP A 30 -5.49 15.43 2.50
N SER A 31 -6.20 14.31 2.41
CA SER A 31 -5.78 13.11 1.68
C SER A 31 -6.31 13.09 0.24
N LYS A 32 -7.12 14.08 -0.17
CA LYS A 32 -7.80 14.09 -1.47
C LYS A 32 -7.11 14.98 -2.50
N GLY A 33 -7.14 14.51 -3.75
CA GLY A 33 -6.74 15.28 -4.93
C GLY A 33 -5.24 15.24 -5.21
N TRP A 34 -4.89 15.18 -6.50
CA TRP A 34 -3.51 15.20 -6.96
C TRP A 34 -3.22 16.54 -7.63
N SER A 35 -2.11 17.19 -7.25
CA SER A 35 -1.63 18.41 -7.92
C SER A 35 -0.21 18.20 -8.47
N PRO A 36 0.17 18.92 -9.55
CA PRO A 36 1.55 18.88 -10.06
C PRO A 36 2.58 19.29 -9.00
N GLU A 37 2.26 20.27 -8.16
CA GLU A 37 3.13 20.76 -7.08
C GLU A 37 3.34 19.68 -6.02
N PHE A 38 2.27 18.97 -5.65
CA PHE A 38 2.36 17.82 -4.76
C PHE A 38 3.22 16.71 -5.38
N ALA A 39 3.08 16.42 -6.67
CA ALA A 39 3.85 15.38 -7.33
C ALA A 39 5.36 15.66 -7.29
N GLU A 40 5.76 16.91 -7.50
CA GLU A 40 7.16 17.34 -7.46
C GLU A 40 7.71 17.32 -6.03
N TRP A 41 6.91 17.78 -5.06
CA TRP A 41 7.24 17.73 -3.64
C TRP A 41 7.37 16.29 -3.10
N TYR A 42 6.44 15.42 -3.50
CA TYR A 42 6.40 14.01 -3.12
C TYR A 42 7.55 13.25 -3.76
N ARG A 43 7.93 13.50 -5.02
CA ARG A 43 9.08 12.82 -5.65
C ARG A 43 10.35 12.91 -4.81
N ALA A 44 10.63 14.08 -4.21
CA ALA A 44 11.79 14.26 -3.35
C ALA A 44 11.71 13.53 -2.00
N ARG A 45 10.51 13.15 -1.55
CA ARG A 45 10.24 12.57 -0.21
C ARG A 45 9.62 11.17 -0.24
N SER A 46 9.28 10.68 -1.42
CA SER A 46 8.57 9.42 -1.67
C SER A 46 9.28 8.23 -1.05
N VAL A 47 10.61 8.23 -1.05
CA VAL A 47 11.42 7.17 -0.45
C VAL A 47 11.20 7.05 1.06
N GLN A 48 11.01 8.16 1.77
CA GLN A 48 10.73 8.15 3.21
C GLN A 48 9.32 7.60 3.47
N TYR A 49 8.31 8.14 2.79
CA TYR A 49 6.92 7.71 2.97
C TYR A 49 6.69 6.25 2.58
N LEU A 50 7.33 5.77 1.50
CA LEU A 50 7.28 4.35 1.12
C LEU A 50 7.94 3.45 2.17
N LYS A 51 9.01 3.91 2.81
CA LYS A 51 9.68 3.16 3.87
C LYS A 51 8.82 3.09 5.13
N GLU A 52 8.21 4.20 5.52
CA GLU A 52 7.31 4.28 6.67
C GLU A 52 6.03 3.47 6.43
N ALA A 53 5.41 3.60 5.26
CA ALA A 53 4.25 2.80 4.87
C ALA A 53 4.56 1.29 4.87
N ARG A 54 5.75 0.90 4.38
CA ARG A 54 6.19 -0.50 4.43
C ARG A 54 6.42 -0.97 5.86
N LEU A 55 7.00 -0.15 6.73
CA LEU A 55 7.21 -0.50 8.13
C LEU A 55 5.87 -0.65 8.85
N TYR A 56 4.95 0.29 8.67
CA TYR A 56 3.62 0.25 9.24
C TYR A 56 2.85 -0.99 8.80
N LEU A 57 2.77 -1.25 7.49
CA LEU A 57 2.09 -2.44 6.97
C LEU A 57 2.79 -3.75 7.36
N ASN A 58 4.11 -3.74 7.57
CA ASN A 58 4.83 -4.93 8.02
C ASN A 58 4.76 -5.14 9.55
N GLU A 59 4.35 -4.12 10.31
CA GLU A 59 4.08 -4.21 11.76
C GLU A 59 2.60 -4.45 12.06
N GLU A 60 1.68 -3.95 11.23
CA GLU A 60 0.23 -4.04 11.44
C GLU A 60 -0.49 -5.05 10.54
N ALA A 61 0.05 -5.40 9.36
CA ALA A 61 -0.44 -6.56 8.62
C ALA A 61 0.22 -7.81 9.22
N ASP A 62 -0.43 -8.37 10.25
CA ASP A 62 -0.13 -9.73 10.67
C ASP A 62 -0.24 -10.63 9.42
N CYS A 63 0.79 -11.44 9.16
CA CYS A 63 0.82 -12.41 8.06
C CYS A 63 -0.45 -13.29 7.99
N ASP A 64 -1.21 -13.39 9.09
CA ASP A 64 -2.46 -14.15 9.21
C ASP A 64 -3.61 -13.54 8.36
N GLU A 65 -3.74 -12.21 8.22
CA GLU A 65 -4.79 -11.60 7.37
C GLU A 65 -4.48 -11.76 5.87
N ILE A 66 -3.20 -11.78 5.50
CA ILE A 66 -2.76 -12.06 4.13
C ILE A 66 -2.95 -13.54 3.81
N ASP A 67 -2.67 -14.45 4.75
CA ASP A 67 -2.90 -15.89 4.58
C ASP A 67 -4.39 -16.25 4.54
N ASP A 68 -5.25 -15.61 5.35
CA ASP A 68 -6.71 -15.82 5.33
C ASP A 68 -7.35 -15.31 4.03
N HIS A 69 -6.93 -14.13 3.52
CA HIS A 69 -7.40 -13.65 2.22
C HIS A 69 -6.91 -14.51 1.05
N ILE A 70 -5.71 -15.10 1.14
CA ILE A 70 -5.23 -16.08 0.16
C ILE A 70 -6.10 -17.35 0.22
N GLN A 71 -6.52 -17.79 1.42
CA GLN A 71 -7.28 -19.02 1.61
C GLN A 71 -8.74 -18.90 1.17
N ASP A 72 -9.39 -17.75 1.36
CA ASP A 72 -10.74 -17.47 0.87
C ASP A 72 -10.80 -17.42 -0.67
N GLU A 73 -9.80 -16.81 -1.33
CA GLU A 73 -9.72 -16.80 -2.80
C GLU A 73 -9.47 -18.21 -3.40
N ILE A 74 -8.81 -19.11 -2.65
CA ILE A 74 -8.61 -20.52 -3.04
C ILE A 74 -9.93 -21.31 -3.01
N ASP A 75 -10.82 -21.02 -2.06
CA ASP A 75 -12.08 -21.75 -1.91
C ASP A 75 -13.16 -21.28 -2.91
N GLU A 76 -13.14 -20.02 -3.35
CA GLU A 76 -14.02 -19.53 -4.43
C GLU A 76 -13.66 -20.07 -5.83
N TRP A 77 -12.44 -20.56 -6.05
CA TRP A 77 -12.01 -21.16 -7.32
C TRP A 77 -12.12 -22.69 -7.36
N ARG A 78 -12.65 -23.32 -6.29
CA ARG A 78 -12.87 -24.78 -6.18
C ARG A 78 -14.33 -25.23 -6.42
N ASP A 79 -15.23 -24.33 -6.77
CA ASP A 79 -16.56 -24.61 -7.36
C ASP A 79 -16.54 -24.33 -8.88
#